data_AF-A0A918ZY82-F1
#
_entry.id   AF-A0A918ZY82-F1
#
_cell.length_a   1.000
_cell.length_b   1.000
_cell.length_c   1.000
_cell.angle_alpha   90.00
_cell.angle_beta   90.00
_cell.angle_gamma   90.00
#
_symmetry.space_group_name_H-M   'P 1'
#
loop_
_entity.id
_entity.type
_entity.pdbx_description
1 polymer ?
#
loop_
_entity_poly.entity_id
_entity_poly.type
_entity_poly.pdbx_seq_one_letter_code
_entity_poly.pdbx_strand_id
1 'polypeptide(L)' 'MGRARLEKDGTYHGDLPCRWCEALIAQGGRRRPRRYCNGWHRTKTYVSWVVTAVVGILS' A
#
# COMPACT_ATOMS: atom_id res chain seq x y z
N MET A 1 -11.17 -14.87 -1.67
CA MET A 1 -9.97 -14.43 -0.93
C MET A 1 -10.39 -13.37 0.08
N GLY A 2 -10.06 -13.54 1.36
CA GLY A 2 -10.54 -12.67 2.44
C GLY A 2 -9.68 -11.40 2.57
N ARG A 3 -10.33 -10.23 2.64
CA ARG A 3 -9.67 -8.96 2.97
C ARG A 3 -8.85 -9.12 4.24
N ALA A 4 -7.61 -8.64 4.25
CA ALA A 4 -6.79 -8.78 5.44
C ALA A 4 -7.44 -8.07 6.64
N ARG A 5 -7.39 -8.72 7.79
CA ARG A 5 -7.95 -8.23 9.05
C ARG A 5 -6.85 -8.10 10.08
N LEU A 6 -7.01 -7.12 10.97
CA LEU A 6 -6.22 -7.04 12.19
C LEU A 6 -6.75 -8.13 13.13
N GLU A 7 -5.91 -9.11 13.41
CA GLU A 7 -6.24 -10.20 14.32
C GLU A 7 -5.99 -9.79 15.77
N LYS A 8 -6.49 -10.61 16.71
CA LYS A 8 -6.37 -10.39 18.16
C LYS A 8 -4.91 -10.31 18.65
N ASP A 9 -3.98 -10.87 17.87
CA ASP A 9 -2.54 -10.84 18.11
C ASP A 9 -1.88 -9.51 17.70
N GLY A 10 -2.66 -8.55 17.18
CA GLY A 10 -2.17 -7.25 16.73
C GLY A 10 -1.45 -7.30 15.37
N THR A 11 -1.64 -8.37 14.61
CA THR A 11 -1.04 -8.54 13.29
C THR A 11 -2.07 -8.64 12.18
N TYR A 12 -1.67 -8.27 10.96
CA TYR A 12 -2.52 -8.32 9.79
C TYR A 12 -2.35 -9.67 9.08
N HIS A 13 -3.46 -10.42 8.97
CA HIS A 13 -3.53 -11.70 8.27
C HIS A 13 -4.49 -11.61 7.09
N GLY A 14 -4.20 -12.33 6.00
CA GLY A 14 -4.93 -12.27 4.73
C GLY A 14 -4.27 -11.36 3.69
N ASP A 15 -5.03 -10.95 2.67
CA ASP A 15 -4.52 -10.17 1.54
C ASP A 15 -5.04 -8.73 1.53
N LEU A 16 -4.16 -7.76 1.26
CA LEU A 16 -4.55 -6.37 0.96
C LEU A 16 -4.12 -5.98 -0.45
N PRO A 17 -4.94 -5.22 -1.19
CA PRO A 17 -4.55 -4.72 -2.50
C PRO A 17 -3.39 -3.73 -2.38
N CYS A 18 -2.46 -3.80 -3.33
CA CYS A 18 -1.44 -2.79 -3.52
C CYS A 18 -2.11 -1.45 -3.83
N ARG A 19 -1.71 -0.37 -3.15
CA ARG A 19 -2.26 0.97 -3.42
C ARG A 19 -1.99 1.50 -4.84
N TRP A 20 -1.08 0.89 -5.59
CA TRP A 20 -0.68 1.38 -6.91
C TRP A 20 -1.18 0.50 -8.06
N CYS A 21 -0.97 -0.82 -8.00
CA CYS A 21 -1.39 -1.75 -9.05
C CYS A 21 -2.55 -2.68 -8.65
N GLU A 22 -3.13 -2.48 -7.47
CA GLU A 22 -4.25 -3.27 -6.91
C GLU A 22 -4.00 -4.77 -6.71
N ALA A 23 -2.82 -5.26 -7.07
CA ALA A 23 -2.41 -6.64 -6.85
C ALA A 23 -2.55 -7.03 -5.38
N LEU A 24 -3.12 -8.21 -5.12
CA LEU A 24 -3.30 -8.75 -3.76
C LEU A 24 -1.94 -9.09 -3.14
N ILE A 25 -1.69 -8.55 -1.94
CA ILE A 25 -0.45 -8.74 -1.19
C ILE A 25 -0.78 -9.45 0.12
N ALA A 26 -0.23 -10.65 0.26
CA ALA A 26 -0.26 -11.38 1.52
C ALA A 26 0.41 -10.57 2.64
N GLN A 27 -0.33 -10.35 3.73
CA GLN A 27 0.13 -9.58 4.89
C GLN A 27 1.00 -10.41 5.83
N GLY A 28 0.83 -11.73 5.84
CA GLY A 28 1.73 -12.69 6.49
C GLY A 28 1.94 -12.47 8.00
N GLY A 29 0.90 -12.02 8.72
CA GLY A 29 1.00 -11.79 10.17
C GLY A 29 1.92 -10.62 10.53
N ARG A 30 2.07 -9.62 9.65
CA ARG A 30 2.85 -8.43 9.97
C ARG A 30 2.07 -7.50 10.90
N ARG A 31 2.76 -6.92 11.90
CA ARG A 31 2.19 -5.85 12.75
C ARG A 31 1.78 -4.59 11.97
N ARG A 32 2.44 -4.33 10.84
CA ARG A 32 2.12 -3.20 9.95
C ARG A 32 1.71 -3.71 8.57
N PRO A 33 0.61 -3.20 8.00
CA PRO A 33 0.12 -3.68 6.73
C PRO A 33 1.07 -3.26 5.60
N ARG A 34 1.39 -4.21 4.73
CA ARG A 34 2.14 -4.01 3.50
C ARG A 34 1.21 -3.38 2.46
N ARG A 35 1.48 -2.12 2.13
CA ARG A 35 0.69 -1.28 1.21
C ARG A 35 1.11 -1.40 -0.26
N TYR A 36 2.33 -1.89 -0.50
CA TYR A 36 2.94 -1.97 -1.83
C TYR A 36 3.58 -3.34 -2.02
N CYS A 37 3.42 -3.91 -3.21
CA CYS A 37 4.01 -5.21 -3.54
C CYS A 37 5.54 -5.11 -3.57
N ASN A 38 6.09 -3.98 -4.02
CA ASN A 38 7.52 -3.72 -4.08
C ASN A 38 7.86 -2.24 -3.78
N GLY A 39 9.16 -1.95 -3.60
CA GLY A 39 9.66 -0.59 -3.37
C GLY A 39 9.42 0.34 -4.56
N TRP A 40 9.43 -0.19 -5.77
CA TRP A 40 9.16 0.57 -7.00
C TRP A 40 7.79 1.23 -7.00
N HIS A 41 6.72 0.50 -6.63
CA HIS A 41 5.38 1.06 -6.55
C HIS A 41 5.23 2.10 -5.43
N ARG A 42 6.01 1.95 -4.36
CA ARG A 42 6.11 2.99 -3.32
C ARG A 42 6.72 4.27 -3.89
N THR A 43 7.83 4.16 -4.62
CA THR A 43 8.50 5.31 -5.26
C THR A 43 7.61 5.99 -6.29
N LYS A 44 6.97 5.22 -7.19
CA LYS A 44 6.03 5.76 -8.18
C LYS A 44 4.88 6.52 -7.55
N THR A 45 4.32 5.98 -6.47
CA THR A 45 3.26 6.67 -5.72
C THR A 45 3.80 8.00 -5.18
N TYR A 46 4.96 8.00 -4.51
CA TYR A 46 5.57 9.23 -3.99
C TYR A 46 5.82 10.28 -5.07
N VAL A 47 6.42 9.87 -6.20
CA VAL A 47 6.66 10.77 -7.35
C VAL A 47 5.35 11.32 -7.90
N SER A 48 4.31 10.50 -8.03
CA SER A 48 3.00 10.95 -8.52
C SER A 48 2.41 12.03 -7.60
N TRP A 49 2.48 11.83 -6.27
CA TRP A 49 2.04 12.84 -5.29
C TRP A 49 2.83 14.14 -5.40
N VAL A 50 4.15 14.07 -5.55
CA VAL A 50 5.01 15.25 -5.70
C VAL A 50 4.69 15.98 -7.00
N VAL A 51 4.53 15.28 -8.12
CA VAL A 51 4.18 15.88 -9.41
C VAL A 51 2.81 16.56 -9.32
N THR A 52 1.80 15.90 -8.78
CA THR A 52 0.47 16.51 -8.59
C THR A 52 0.54 17.75 -7.69
N ALA A 53 1.32 17.70 -6.61
CA ALA A 53 1.50 18.86 -5.72
C ALA A 53 2.19 20.03 -6.43
N VAL A 54 3.27 19.75 -7.18
CA VAL A 54 4.03 20.78 -7.93
C VAL A 54 3.17 21.38 -9.04
N VAL A 55 2.47 20.55 -9.83
CA VAL A 55 1.55 21.02 -10.86
C VAL A 55 0.45 21.86 -10.23
N GLY A 56 -0.14 21.44 -9.11
CA GLY A 56 -1.16 22.21 -8.39
C GLY A 56 -0.65 23.55 -7.82
N ILE A 57 0.64 23.66 -7.49
CA ILE A 57 1.27 24.91 -7.04
C ILE A 57 1.59 25.85 -8.21
N LEU A 58 1.91 25.29 -9.38
CA LEU A 58 2.27 26.04 -10.58
C LEU A 58 1.07 26.40 -11.49
N SER A 59 -0.13 25.92 -11.15
CA SER A 59 -1.38 26.19 -11.88
C SER A 59 -2.11 27.42 -11.34
#